data_AF-A0A7W7VT34-F1
#
_entry.id   AF-A0A7W7VT34-F1
#
_cell.length_a   1.000
_cell.length_b   1.000
_cell.length_c   1.000
_cell.angle_alpha   90.00
_cell.angle_beta   90.00
_cell.angle_gamma   90.00
#
_symmetry.space_group_name_H-M   'P 1'
#
loop_
_entity.id
_entity.type
_entity.pdbx_description
1 polymer ?
#
loop_
_entity_poly.entity_id
_entity_poly.type
_entity_poly.pdbx_seq_one_letter_code
_entity_poly.pdbx_strand_id
1 'polypeptide(L)'
;MGISHGLASHHLRQLGKYGFVRQVEGVDNRERPWQLQHTSLSADGIEDQPGGAEALAVLEQLVAERAVAELNGWQQRRASWPPTWRRHSGVTTNSIYLTEAELAELTETFDALLARYLEQRPIDDLASRPPGSRAVNLTLIVTPQDPTAAES
;
A
#
# COMPACT_ATOMS: atom_id res chain seq x y z
N MET A 1 18.27 -9.04 0.00
CA MET A 1 17.02 -9.82 0.05
C MET A 1 17.36 -11.29 0.20
N GLY A 2 16.98 -11.91 1.32
CA GLY A 2 17.20 -13.34 1.60
C GLY A 2 15.98 -14.20 1.28
N ILE A 3 15.22 -13.86 0.23
CA ILE A 3 14.04 -14.61 -0.20
C ILE A 3 14.34 -15.17 -1.58
N SER A 4 14.28 -16.50 -1.74
CA SER A 4 14.56 -17.13 -3.03
C SER A 4 13.46 -16.77 -4.05
N HIS A 5 13.81 -16.68 -5.33
CA HIS A 5 12.87 -16.42 -6.42
C HIS A 5 11.69 -17.42 -6.46
N GLY A 6 11.92 -18.65 -5.99
CA GLY A 6 10.89 -19.69 -5.86
C GLY A 6 9.85 -19.37 -4.78
N LEU A 7 10.27 -18.81 -3.66
CA LEU A 7 9.39 -18.43 -2.55
C LEU A 7 8.53 -17.21 -2.92
N ALA A 8 9.13 -16.19 -3.55
CA ALA A 8 8.39 -15.04 -4.10
C ALA A 8 7.31 -15.47 -5.12
N SER A 9 7.65 -16.40 -6.02
CA SER A 9 6.70 -16.94 -7.00
C SER A 9 5.58 -17.77 -6.36
N HIS A 10 5.85 -18.47 -5.26
CA HIS A 10 4.84 -19.20 -4.51
C HIS A 10 3.85 -18.25 -3.83
N HIS A 11 4.34 -17.20 -3.18
CA HIS A 11 3.48 -16.22 -2.52
C HIS A 11 2.63 -15.42 -3.51
N LEU A 12 3.18 -15.00 -4.66
CA LEU A 12 2.39 -14.31 -5.69
C LEU A 12 1.24 -15.16 -6.22
N ARG A 13 1.41 -16.49 -6.29
CA ARG A 13 0.32 -17.42 -6.62
C ARG A 13 -0.73 -17.52 -5.52
N GLN A 14 -0.32 -17.52 -4.25
CA GLN A 14 -1.27 -17.45 -3.13
C GLN A 14 -2.05 -16.13 -3.17
N LEU A 15 -1.37 -15.00 -3.34
CA LEU A 15 -2.01 -13.69 -3.50
C LEU A 15 -2.98 -13.66 -4.68
N GLY A 16 -2.66 -14.36 -5.78
CA GLY A 16 -3.57 -14.53 -6.90
C GLY A 16 -4.80 -15.39 -6.60
N LYS A 17 -4.64 -16.45 -5.78
CA LYS A 17 -5.75 -17.28 -5.30
C LYS A 17 -6.74 -16.47 -4.46
N TYR A 18 -6.25 -15.52 -3.66
CA TYR A 18 -7.08 -14.64 -2.82
C TYR A 18 -7.49 -13.33 -3.53
N GLY A 19 -7.25 -13.21 -4.84
CA GLY A 19 -7.75 -12.10 -5.65
C GLY A 19 -6.96 -10.79 -5.56
N PHE A 20 -5.96 -10.69 -4.69
CA PHE A 20 -5.15 -9.47 -4.51
C PHE A 20 -4.37 -9.06 -5.74
N VAL A 21 -3.84 -10.05 -6.47
CA VAL A 21 -3.06 -9.83 -7.68
C VAL A 21 -3.59 -10.71 -8.80
N ARG A 22 -3.49 -10.24 -10.04
CA ARG A 22 -3.71 -11.05 -11.23
C ARG A 22 -2.44 -11.09 -12.05
N GLN A 23 -2.22 -12.20 -12.72
CA GLN A 23 -1.14 -12.29 -13.68
C GLN A 23 -1.55 -11.56 -14.95
N VAL A 24 -0.69 -10.69 -15.47
CA VAL A 24 -0.92 -9.97 -16.73
C VAL A 24 0.16 -10.35 -17.75
N GLU A 25 -0.16 -10.16 -19.03
CA GLU A 25 0.82 -10.38 -20.10
C GLU A 25 1.92 -9.32 -20.02
N GLY A 26 3.17 -9.78 -20.04
CA GLY A 26 4.34 -8.91 -20.10
C GLY A 26 4.66 -8.47 -21.53
N VAL A 27 5.64 -7.57 -21.64
CA VAL A 27 6.12 -7.06 -22.94
C VAL A 27 6.92 -8.13 -23.71
N ASP A 28 7.45 -9.12 -23.00
CA ASP A 28 8.13 -10.31 -23.55
C ASP A 28 7.44 -11.58 -23.04
N ASN A 29 7.40 -12.64 -23.84
CA ASN A 29 6.74 -13.93 -23.56
C ASN A 29 7.38 -14.69 -22.39
N ARG A 30 8.48 -14.17 -21.83
CA ARG A 30 9.21 -14.69 -20.67
C ARG A 30 8.80 -14.03 -19.35
N GLU A 31 8.22 -12.84 -19.38
CA GLU A 31 7.80 -12.13 -18.17
C GLU A 31 6.28 -12.20 -18.04
N ARG A 32 5.83 -12.67 -16.87
CA ARG A 32 4.40 -12.64 -16.49
C ARG A 32 4.25 -11.79 -15.23
N PRO A 33 4.32 -10.45 -15.37
CA PRO A 33 4.22 -9.55 -14.24
C PRO A 33 2.86 -9.71 -13.54
N TRP A 34 2.87 -9.46 -12.24
CA TRP A 34 1.67 -9.47 -11.41
C TRP A 34 1.16 -8.06 -11.24
N GLN A 35 -0.15 -7.86 -11.36
CA GLN A 35 -0.83 -6.58 -11.18
C GLN A 35 -1.79 -6.68 -9.99
N LEU A 36 -1.76 -5.71 -9.08
CA LEU A 36 -2.75 -5.61 -8.00
C LEU A 36 -4.15 -5.37 -8.58
N GLN A 37 -5.14 -6.11 -8.09
CA GLN A 37 -6.54 -5.96 -8.53
C GLN A 37 -7.29 -4.85 -7.77
N HIS A 38 -6.87 -4.58 -6.54
CA HIS A 38 -7.42 -3.52 -5.73
C HIS A 38 -6.34 -2.46 -5.45
N THR A 39 -6.72 -1.19 -5.56
CA THR A 39 -5.86 -0.05 -5.22
C THR A 39 -5.87 0.26 -3.73
N SER A 40 -6.82 -0.33 -2.99
CA SER A 40 -6.82 -0.40 -1.53
C SER A 40 -6.60 -1.85 -1.09
N LEU A 41 -5.84 -2.02 -0.02
CA LEU A 41 -5.70 -3.31 0.64
C LEU A 41 -6.79 -3.41 1.70
N SER A 42 -7.82 -4.22 1.48
CA SER A 42 -8.71 -4.65 2.57
C SER A 42 -8.34 -6.08 2.92
N ALA A 43 -8.14 -6.32 4.22
CA ALA A 43 -7.89 -7.63 4.79
C ALA A 43 -9.20 -8.39 5.10
N ASP A 44 -10.36 -7.74 4.92
CA ASP A 44 -11.66 -8.24 5.39
C ASP A 44 -12.00 -9.60 4.76
N GLY A 45 -12.23 -10.60 5.60
CA GLY A 45 -12.60 -11.96 5.20
C GLY A 45 -11.46 -12.78 4.56
N ILE A 46 -10.24 -12.25 4.52
CA ILE A 46 -9.08 -12.94 3.98
C ILE A 46 -8.30 -13.62 5.08
N GLU A 47 -8.11 -12.96 6.22
CA GLU A 47 -7.47 -13.54 7.40
C GLU A 47 -8.20 -14.81 7.89
N ASP A 48 -9.52 -14.85 7.74
CA ASP A 48 -10.38 -15.99 8.11
C ASP A 48 -10.18 -17.24 7.23
N GLN A 49 -9.46 -17.13 6.11
CA GLN A 49 -9.22 -18.26 5.20
C GLN A 49 -7.97 -19.04 5.59
N PRO A 50 -7.90 -20.37 5.34
CA PRO A 50 -6.68 -21.13 5.57
C PRO A 50 -5.50 -20.55 4.78
N GLY A 51 -4.44 -20.15 5.48
CA GLY A 51 -3.24 -19.51 4.89
C GLY A 51 -3.39 -18.01 4.58
N GLY A 52 -4.50 -17.39 5.01
CA GLY A 52 -4.83 -15.98 4.75
C GLY A 52 -3.92 -15.01 5.49
N ALA A 53 -3.66 -15.26 6.78
CA ALA A 53 -2.77 -14.44 7.61
C ALA A 53 -1.34 -14.38 7.04
N GLU A 54 -0.78 -15.51 6.61
CA GLU A 54 0.56 -15.54 6.00
C GLU A 54 0.59 -14.84 4.64
N ALA A 55 -0.49 -14.94 3.85
CA ALA A 55 -0.61 -14.22 2.60
C ALA A 55 -0.68 -12.69 2.82
N LEU A 56 -1.45 -12.26 3.83
CA LEU A 56 -1.59 -10.85 4.19
C LEU A 56 -0.25 -10.26 4.65
N ALA A 57 0.47 -10.93 5.55
CA ALA A 57 1.77 -10.46 6.03
C ALA A 57 2.79 -10.26 4.89
N VAL A 58 2.82 -11.16 3.90
CA VAL A 58 3.69 -11.02 2.73
C VAL A 58 3.27 -9.86 1.84
N LEU A 59 1.97 -9.65 1.68
CA LEU A 59 1.44 -8.55 0.90
C LEU A 59 1.77 -7.20 1.53
N GLU A 60 1.57 -7.07 2.84
CA GLU A 60 1.94 -5.87 3.60
C GLU A 60 3.43 -5.56 3.47
N GLN A 61 4.29 -6.58 3.60
CA GLN A 61 5.73 -6.42 3.40
C GLN A 61 6.05 -5.92 1.98
N LEU A 62 5.44 -6.52 0.94
CA LEU A 62 5.66 -6.11 -0.45
C LEU A 62 5.21 -4.66 -0.69
N VAL A 63 4.07 -4.27 -0.12
CA VAL A 63 3.55 -2.90 -0.22
C VAL A 63 4.50 -1.91 0.46
N ALA A 64 5.00 -2.23 1.65
CA ALA A 64 5.96 -1.40 2.38
C ALA A 64 7.29 -1.24 1.61
N GLU A 65 7.85 -2.33 1.09
CA GLU A 65 9.09 -2.30 0.28
C GLU A 65 8.92 -1.44 -0.97
N ARG A 66 7.78 -1.58 -1.66
CA ARG A 66 7.45 -0.77 -2.83
C ARG A 66 7.32 0.71 -2.47
N ALA A 67 6.67 1.03 -1.37
CA ALA A 67 6.52 2.41 -0.90
C ALA A 67 7.89 3.07 -0.64
N VAL A 68 8.82 2.35 -0.02
CA VAL A 68 10.20 2.82 0.18
C VAL A 68 10.95 3.01 -1.15
N ALA A 69 10.80 2.09 -2.10
CA ALA A 69 11.42 2.23 -3.43
C ALA A 69 10.88 3.45 -4.19
N GLU A 70 9.56 3.68 -4.16
CA GLU A 70 8.91 4.81 -4.80
C GLU A 70 9.32 6.14 -4.15
N LEU A 71 9.41 6.18 -2.82
CA LEU A 71 9.95 7.32 -2.07
C LEU A 71 11.38 7.64 -2.51
N ASN A 72 12.25 6.64 -2.58
CA ASN A 72 13.65 6.82 -3.01
C ASN A 72 13.73 7.38 -4.44
N GLY A 73 12.93 6.83 -5.36
CA GLY A 73 12.84 7.31 -6.74
C GLY A 73 12.24 8.72 -6.87
N TRP A 74 11.31 9.10 -5.99
CA TRP A 74 10.79 10.45 -5.90
C TRP A 74 11.85 11.42 -5.36
N GLN A 75 12.57 11.07 -4.29
CA GLN A 75 13.61 11.91 -3.68
C GLN A 75 14.72 12.29 -4.68
N GLN A 76 15.12 11.37 -5.57
CA GLN A 76 16.11 11.63 -6.61
C GLN A 76 15.65 12.71 -7.61
N ARG A 77 14.34 12.80 -7.88
CA ARG A 77 13.76 13.73 -8.86
C ARG A 77 13.05 14.91 -8.23
N ARG A 78 12.89 14.92 -6.91
CA ARG A 78 12.14 15.91 -6.12
C ARG A 78 12.44 17.34 -6.52
N ALA A 79 13.71 17.68 -6.76
CA ALA A 79 14.12 19.05 -7.09
C ALA A 79 13.47 19.59 -8.38
N SER A 80 13.10 18.72 -9.32
CA SER A 80 12.46 19.12 -10.59
C SER A 80 10.94 19.32 -10.48
N TRP A 81 10.34 19.06 -9.31
CA TRP A 81 8.89 19.18 -9.12
C TRP A 81 8.48 20.58 -8.62
N PRO A 82 7.26 21.05 -8.97
CA PRO A 82 6.78 22.35 -8.49
C PRO A 82 6.79 22.45 -6.95
N PRO A 83 7.08 23.63 -6.36
CA PRO A 83 7.15 23.79 -4.91
C PRO A 83 5.90 23.34 -4.15
N THR A 84 4.72 23.56 -4.72
CA THR A 84 3.44 23.15 -4.14
C THR A 84 3.35 21.63 -3.97
N TRP A 85 3.79 20.85 -4.96
CA TRP A 85 3.87 19.38 -4.84
C TRP A 85 4.89 18.96 -3.80
N ARG A 86 6.09 19.55 -3.81
CA ARG A 86 7.16 19.21 -2.84
C ARG A 86 6.76 19.44 -1.39
N ARG A 87 5.90 20.43 -1.10
CA ARG A 87 5.44 20.74 0.27
C ARG A 87 4.53 19.67 0.87
N HIS A 88 3.81 18.93 0.03
CA HIS A 88 2.82 17.93 0.44
C HIS A 88 3.24 16.50 0.07
N SER A 89 4.53 16.28 -0.16
CA SER A 89 5.10 14.97 -0.55
C SER A 89 6.33 14.68 0.29
N GLY A 90 6.53 13.41 0.63
CA GLY A 90 7.63 12.96 1.48
C GLY A 90 7.14 12.04 2.60
N VAL A 91 7.92 11.96 3.67
CA VAL A 91 7.61 11.16 4.86
C VAL A 91 7.46 12.09 6.05
N THR A 92 6.41 11.88 6.83
CA THR A 92 6.20 12.51 8.13
C THR A 92 6.01 11.41 9.16
N THR A 93 6.55 11.60 10.36
CA THR A 93 6.39 10.66 11.48
C THR A 93 5.86 11.44 12.67
N ASN A 94 4.77 10.95 13.27
CA ASN A 94 4.17 11.47 14.49
C ASN A 94 4.02 10.32 15.48
N SER A 95 4.22 10.58 16.77
CA SER A 95 3.97 9.61 17.84
C SER A 95 2.86 10.16 18.73
N ILE A 96 1.77 9.41 18.86
CA ILE A 96 0.59 9.75 19.65
C ILE A 96 0.16 8.53 20.47
N TYR A 97 -0.40 8.78 21.65
CA TYR A 97 -1.01 7.73 22.47
C TYR A 97 -2.48 7.62 22.11
N LEU A 98 -2.91 6.40 21.79
CA LEU A 98 -4.29 6.08 21.43
C LEU A 98 -4.68 4.78 22.14
N THR A 99 -5.94 4.70 22.54
CA THR A 99 -6.61 3.44 22.83
C THR A 99 -6.85 2.63 21.56
N GLU A 100 -7.22 1.35 21.71
CA GLU A 100 -7.62 0.50 20.58
C GLU A 100 -8.78 1.11 19.78
N ALA A 101 -9.81 1.61 20.47
CA ALA A 101 -10.97 2.24 19.84
C ALA A 101 -10.60 3.51 19.08
N GLU A 102 -9.74 4.36 19.64
CA GLU A 102 -9.27 5.58 18.97
C GLU A 102 -8.36 5.27 17.77
N LEU A 103 -7.58 4.18 17.82
CA LEU A 103 -6.78 3.72 16.69
C LEU A 103 -7.67 3.26 15.52
N ALA A 104 -8.70 2.45 15.83
CA ALA A 104 -9.70 2.02 14.84
C ALA A 104 -10.39 3.24 14.20
N GLU A 105 -10.89 4.17 15.01
CA GLU A 105 -11.54 5.40 14.53
C GLU A 105 -10.61 6.21 13.61
N LEU A 106 -9.34 6.38 13.98
CA LEU A 106 -8.37 7.13 13.18
C LEU A 106 -8.13 6.49 11.81
N THR A 107 -7.96 5.17 11.77
CA THR A 107 -7.70 4.42 10.53
C THR A 107 -8.91 4.42 9.61
N GLU A 108 -10.11 4.15 10.15
CA GLU A 108 -11.37 4.23 9.39
C GLU A 108 -11.64 5.63 8.84
N THR A 109 -11.35 6.68 9.63
CA THR A 109 -11.51 8.08 9.19
C THR A 109 -10.57 8.40 8.04
N PHE A 110 -9.33 7.90 8.08
CA PHE A 110 -8.37 8.08 7.00
C PHE A 110 -8.82 7.36 5.72
N ASP A 111 -9.33 6.14 5.84
CA ASP A 111 -9.85 5.37 4.72
C ASP A 111 -11.07 6.04 4.09
N ALA A 112 -12.01 6.52 4.89
CA ALA A 112 -13.18 7.26 4.42
C ALA A 112 -12.78 8.56 3.68
N LEU A 113 -11.75 9.25 4.15
CA LEU A 113 -11.20 10.44 3.48
C LEU A 113 -10.67 10.10 2.07
N LEU A 114 -10.01 8.96 1.91
CA LEU A 114 -9.46 8.50 0.64
C LEU A 114 -10.53 7.93 -0.29
N ALA A 115 -11.52 7.20 0.26
CA ALA A 115 -12.61 6.59 -0.49
C ALA A 115 -13.30 7.60 -1.42
N ARG A 116 -13.56 8.82 -0.92
CA ARG A 116 -14.13 9.92 -1.72
C ARG A 116 -13.36 10.22 -3.00
N TYR A 117 -12.02 10.17 -2.97
CA TYR A 117 -11.21 10.43 -4.15
C TYR A 117 -11.17 9.22 -5.09
N LEU A 118 -11.12 8.00 -4.54
CA LEU A 118 -11.13 6.76 -5.33
C LEU A 118 -12.44 6.58 -6.08
N GLU A 119 -13.58 6.86 -5.43
CA GLU A 119 -14.91 6.80 -6.04
C GLU A 119 -15.09 7.83 -7.16
N GLN A 120 -14.62 9.06 -6.95
CA GLN A 120 -14.76 10.13 -7.94
C GLN A 120 -13.76 10.02 -9.09
N ARG A 121 -12.63 9.34 -8.88
CA ARG A 121 -11.51 9.28 -9.83
C ARG A 121 -10.90 7.88 -9.88
N PRO A 122 -11.63 6.86 -10.37
CA PRO A 122 -11.11 5.51 -10.50
C PRO A 122 -9.79 5.47 -11.31
N ILE A 123 -8.88 4.56 -10.93
CA ILE A 123 -7.55 4.45 -11.55
C ILE A 123 -7.59 3.99 -13.01
N ASP A 124 -8.70 3.41 -13.45
CA ASP A 124 -8.98 2.95 -14.80
C ASP A 124 -9.81 3.95 -15.61
N ASP A 125 -10.39 4.97 -14.98
CA ASP A 125 -11.09 6.06 -15.65
C ASP A 125 -10.19 7.29 -15.80
N LEU A 126 -9.74 7.55 -17.03
CA LEU A 126 -8.95 8.73 -17.37
C LEU A 126 -9.82 10.00 -17.47
N ALA A 127 -11.08 9.86 -17.85
CA ALA A 127 -11.96 10.98 -18.20
C ALA A 127 -12.48 11.71 -16.94
N SER A 128 -12.61 11.02 -15.80
CA SER A 128 -12.96 11.63 -14.52
C SER A 128 -11.86 12.49 -13.88
N ARG A 129 -10.64 12.48 -14.43
CA ARG A 129 -9.48 13.17 -13.84
C ARG A 129 -9.47 14.65 -14.19
N PRO A 130 -9.48 15.56 -13.20
CA PRO A 130 -9.31 16.98 -13.47
C PRO A 130 -7.99 17.29 -14.19
N PRO A 131 -7.96 18.32 -15.05
CA PRO A 131 -6.73 18.78 -15.67
C PRO A 131 -5.63 19.08 -14.64
N GLY A 132 -4.40 18.65 -14.93
CA GLY A 132 -3.25 18.84 -14.03
C GLY A 132 -3.14 17.81 -12.89
N SER A 133 -4.04 16.82 -12.83
CA SER A 133 -3.91 15.69 -11.89
C SER A 133 -2.61 14.93 -12.12
N ARG A 134 -2.02 14.45 -11.02
CA ARG A 134 -0.86 13.54 -11.02
C ARG A 134 -1.22 12.32 -10.20
N ALA A 135 -0.73 11.16 -10.60
CA ALA A 135 -0.80 9.97 -9.76
C ALA A 135 0.02 10.23 -8.49
N VAL A 136 -0.59 9.96 -7.34
CA VAL A 136 0.03 10.04 -6.01
C VAL A 136 -0.16 8.69 -5.36
N ASN A 137 0.94 8.06 -4.98
CA ASN A 137 0.89 6.84 -4.18
C ASN A 137 0.92 7.25 -2.71
N LEU A 138 -0.07 6.77 -1.96
CA LEU A 138 -0.17 6.95 -0.52
C LEU A 138 -0.10 5.58 0.12
N THR A 139 0.83 5.41 1.05
CA THR A 139 0.96 4.20 1.85
C THR A 139 0.90 4.63 3.31
N LEU A 140 -0.13 4.18 4.02
CA LEU A 140 -0.23 4.35 5.47
C LEU A 140 0.43 3.14 6.13
N ILE A 141 1.37 3.39 7.03
CA ILE A 141 2.01 2.36 7.85
C ILE A 141 1.68 2.70 9.30
N VAL A 142 0.90 1.83 9.93
CA VAL A 142 0.54 1.93 11.35
C VAL A 142 1.23 0.79 12.08
N THR A 143 2.02 1.12 13.09
CA THR A 143 2.75 0.12 13.88
C THR A 143 2.63 0.50 15.35
N PRO A 144 1.90 -0.29 16.15
CA PRO A 144 1.88 -0.07 17.59
C PRO A 144 3.30 -0.27 18.14
N GLN A 145 3.65 0.51 19.16
CA GLN A 145 4.87 0.25 19.93
C GLN A 145 4.54 -0.77 21.01
N ASP A 146 5.57 -1.52 21.45
CA ASP A 146 5.42 -2.38 22.62
C ASP A 146 4.93 -1.55 23.81
N PRO A 147 4.09 -2.12 24.70
CA PRO A 147 3.68 -1.45 25.92
C PRO A 147 4.93 -0.97 26.67
N THR A 148 4.98 0.32 27.00
CA THR A 148 6.02 0.81 27.90
C THR A 148 5.84 0.08 29.21
N ALA A 149 6.83 -0.70 29.64
CA ALA A 149 6.77 -1.40 30.93
C ALA A 149 6.41 -0.36 31.99
N ALA A 150 5.25 -0.53 32.63
CA ALA A 150 4.82 0.38 33.68
C ALA A 150 5.93 0.40 34.74
N GLU A 151 6.49 1.58 35.01
CA GLU A 151 7.32 1.79 36.18
C GLU A 151 6.51 1.31 37.39
N SER A 152 7.03 0.23 38.01
CA SER A 152 6.43 -0.44 39.17
C SER A 152 6.60 0.40 40.42
#